data_AF-A0A520Y7C4-F1
#
_entry.id   AF-A0A520Y7C4-F1
#
_cell.length_a   1.000
_cell.length_b   1.000
_cell.length_c   1.000
_cell.angle_alpha   90.00
_cell.angle_beta   90.00
_cell.angle_gamma   90.00
#
_symmetry.space_group_name_H-M   'P 1'
#
loop_
_entity.id
_entity.type
_entity.pdbx_description
1 polymer ?
#
loop_
_entity_poly.entity_id
_entity_poly.type
_entity_poly.pdbx_seq_one_letter_code
_entity_poly.pdbx_strand_id
1 'polypeptide(L)'
;MDKKTGEDFSGCPVTGGGMRSLLGRTNRDWWPDSLDLEILTQHGKTVDPRGDDFDYQAAFNTIDYKALKQDLTDLMTDSQDWWPADYGHYG
;
A
#
# COMPACT_ATOMS: atom_id res chain seq x y z
N MET A 1 39.55 16.71 3.96
CA MET A 1 38.90 16.56 5.28
C MET A 1 37.60 15.84 5.05
N ASP A 2 37.63 14.58 5.46
CA ASP A 2 36.56 13.60 5.44
C ASP A 2 35.37 14.01 6.30
N LYS A 3 34.14 13.74 5.80
CA LYS A 3 33.21 12.89 6.55
C LYS A 3 32.13 12.30 5.64
N LYS A 4 32.11 10.97 5.60
CA LYS A 4 31.01 10.12 5.15
C LYS A 4 29.85 10.22 6.14
N THR A 5 28.64 10.46 5.64
CA THR A 5 27.37 10.16 6.32
C THR A 5 26.32 9.85 5.27
N GLY A 6 25.84 8.60 5.27
CA GLY A 6 24.68 8.15 4.50
C GLY A 6 25.03 7.70 3.08
N GLU A 7 25.23 6.40 2.90
CA GLU A 7 25.14 5.82 1.57
C GLU A 7 23.70 5.99 1.07
N ASP A 8 23.51 6.78 0.02
CA ASP A 8 22.23 7.00 -0.66
C ASP A 8 21.76 5.70 -1.33
N PHE A 9 21.22 4.77 -0.54
CA PHE A 9 20.58 3.54 -1.03
C PHE A 9 19.12 3.74 -1.48
N SER A 10 18.74 4.96 -1.85
CA SER A 10 17.44 5.29 -2.42
C SER A 10 17.51 5.81 -3.87
N GLY A 11 18.71 5.86 -4.46
CA GLY A 11 18.89 6.13 -5.89
C GLY A 11 18.86 4.82 -6.68
N CYS A 12 17.76 4.55 -7.40
CA CYS A 12 17.70 3.43 -8.34
C CYS A 12 18.89 3.53 -9.33
N PRO A 13 19.87 2.61 -9.30
CA PRO A 13 21.17 2.82 -9.94
C PRO A 13 21.17 2.59 -11.47
N VAL A 14 19.99 2.33 -12.07
CA VAL A 14 19.83 2.04 -13.49
C VAL A 14 18.81 3.01 -14.13
N THR A 15 19.07 4.32 -14.08
CA THR A 15 18.37 5.28 -14.96
C THR A 15 19.33 6.32 -15.52
N GLY A 16 20.19 5.90 -16.45
CA GLY A 16 20.72 6.80 -17.47
C GLY A 16 19.57 7.16 -18.43
N GLY A 17 19.00 8.35 -18.28
CA GLY A 17 17.90 8.83 -19.10
C GLY A 17 16.67 9.21 -18.29
N GLY A 18 16.73 10.37 -17.63
CA GLY A 18 15.53 11.18 -17.38
C GLY A 18 14.43 10.57 -16.52
N MET A 19 14.75 9.99 -15.36
CA MET A 19 13.76 9.98 -14.29
C MET A 19 13.74 11.41 -13.72
N ARG A 20 12.89 12.27 -14.28
CA ARG A 20 12.35 13.35 -13.44
C ARG A 20 11.75 12.59 -12.26
N SER A 21 12.31 12.73 -11.06
CA SER A 21 11.46 12.65 -9.88
C SER A 21 10.28 13.54 -10.24
N LEU A 22 9.07 12.98 -10.34
CA LEU A 22 7.91 13.73 -10.87
C LEU A 22 7.71 15.05 -10.12
N LEU A 23 8.29 15.13 -8.93
CA LEU A 23 8.52 16.33 -8.15
C LEU A 23 10.05 16.45 -7.96
N GLY A 24 10.66 17.57 -8.34
CA GLY A 24 12.08 17.84 -8.06
C GLY A 24 12.37 17.89 -6.56
N ARG A 25 13.33 18.72 -6.13
CA ARG A 25 13.48 18.98 -4.68
C ARG A 25 12.16 19.47 -4.11
N THR A 26 11.71 18.82 -3.05
CA THR A 26 10.51 19.14 -2.29
C THR A 26 10.86 20.08 -1.15
N ASN A 27 9.86 20.63 -0.47
CA ASN A 27 10.09 21.51 0.69
C ASN A 27 10.82 20.78 1.84
N ARG A 28 10.64 19.47 1.98
CA ARG A 28 11.34 18.65 3.00
C ARG A 28 12.84 18.57 2.76
N ASP A 29 13.28 18.64 1.50
CA ASP A 29 14.71 18.60 1.15
C ASP A 29 15.44 19.89 1.56
N TRP A 30 14.73 21.02 1.64
CA TRP A 30 15.29 22.32 2.00
C TRP A 30 15.10 22.67 3.48
N TRP A 31 14.01 22.20 4.10
CA TRP A 31 13.68 22.44 5.49
C TRP A 31 13.32 21.13 6.20
N PRO A 32 14.32 20.30 6.55
CA PRO A 32 14.09 18.97 7.13
C PRO A 32 13.38 19.01 8.49
N ASP A 33 13.55 20.09 9.26
CA ASP A 33 12.94 20.29 10.59
C ASP A 33 11.61 21.07 10.55
N SER A 34 11.02 21.26 9.37
CA SER A 34 9.72 21.92 9.23
C SER A 34 8.57 21.05 9.77
N LEU A 35 7.53 21.69 10.31
CA LEU A 35 6.36 21.00 10.85
C LEU A 35 5.61 20.27 9.74
N ASP A 36 5.44 18.96 9.90
CA ASP A 36 4.73 18.10 8.94
C ASP A 36 3.21 18.26 9.08
N LEU A 37 2.59 18.93 8.10
CA LEU A 37 1.14 19.11 8.03
C LEU A 37 0.45 18.04 7.17
N GLU A 38 1.20 17.18 6.47
CA GLU A 38 0.64 16.11 5.63
C GLU A 38 -0.11 15.08 6.49
N ILE A 39 0.26 14.93 7.76
CA ILE A 39 -0.45 14.07 8.71
C ILE A 39 -1.94 14.43 8.85
N LEU A 40 -2.29 15.70 8.70
CA LEU A 40 -3.67 16.16 8.85
C LEU A 40 -4.56 15.74 7.67
N THR A 41 -3.99 15.32 6.55
CA THR A 41 -4.73 14.91 5.36
C THR A 41 -4.75 13.40 5.13
N GLN A 42 -4.01 12.61 5.92
CA GLN A 42 -3.89 11.14 5.77
C GLN A 42 -5.23 10.39 5.82
N HIS A 43 -6.22 10.94 6.54
CA HIS A 43 -7.60 10.42 6.60
C HIS A 43 -8.63 11.47 6.19
N GLY A 44 -8.21 12.48 5.40
CA GLY A 44 -9.13 13.47 4.82
C GLY A 44 -10.12 12.82 3.85
N LYS A 45 -10.91 13.62 3.12
CA LYS A 45 -11.76 13.09 2.03
C LYS A 45 -10.90 12.37 1.00
N THR A 46 -10.76 11.06 1.16
CA THR A 46 -10.13 10.18 0.20
C THR A 46 -11.08 10.01 -0.97
N VAL A 47 -10.55 9.62 -2.14
CA VAL A 47 -11.40 9.19 -3.25
C VAL A 47 -11.95 7.80 -2.88
N ASP A 48 -12.94 7.76 -1.98
CA ASP A 48 -13.62 6.50 -1.65
C ASP A 48 -14.59 6.17 -2.79
N PRO A 49 -14.39 5.07 -3.54
CA PRO A 49 -15.27 4.70 -4.64
C PRO A 49 -16.67 4.30 -4.18
N ARG A 50 -16.89 4.07 -2.88
CA ARG A 50 -18.19 3.65 -2.32
C ARG A 50 -19.12 4.81 -2.00
N GLY A 51 -18.60 6.04 -2.02
CA GLY A 51 -19.38 7.26 -1.76
C GLY A 51 -19.61 7.54 -0.26
N ASP A 52 -20.00 8.78 0.03
CA ASP A 52 -20.14 9.30 1.39
C ASP A 52 -21.26 8.60 2.22
N ASP A 53 -22.21 7.94 1.55
CA ASP A 53 -23.38 7.29 2.20
C ASP A 53 -23.17 5.81 2.54
N PHE A 54 -21.99 5.24 2.23
CA PHE A 54 -21.75 3.81 2.45
C PHE A 54 -21.40 3.47 3.91
N ASP A 55 -22.24 2.63 4.53
CA ASP A 55 -22.00 2.09 5.88
C ASP A 55 -21.46 0.65 5.82
N TYR A 56 -20.16 0.50 6.09
CA TYR A 56 -19.50 -0.80 6.15
C TYR A 56 -20.04 -1.70 7.27
N GLN A 57 -20.39 -1.14 8.43
CA GLN A 57 -20.91 -1.92 9.55
C GLN A 57 -22.26 -2.52 9.19
N ALA A 58 -23.15 -1.71 8.61
CA ALA A 58 -24.44 -2.18 8.13
C ALA A 58 -24.28 -3.26 7.04
N ALA A 59 -23.41 -3.01 6.05
CA ALA A 59 -23.16 -3.98 4.98
C ALA A 59 -22.58 -5.30 5.51
N PHE A 60 -21.59 -5.24 6.40
CA PHE A 60 -20.98 -6.42 7.01
C PHE A 60 -22.00 -7.25 7.80
N ASN A 61 -22.93 -6.62 8.52
CA ASN A 61 -23.96 -7.34 9.25
C ASN A 61 -24.97 -8.08 8.36
N THR A 62 -25.00 -7.81 7.04
CA THR A 62 -25.86 -8.50 6.09
C THR A 62 -25.19 -9.69 5.39
N ILE A 63 -23.87 -9.86 5.56
CA ILE A 63 -23.13 -10.93 4.88
C ILE A 63 -23.47 -12.30 5.47
N ASP A 64 -23.52 -13.34 4.63
CA ASP A 64 -23.49 -14.72 5.12
C ASP A 64 -22.06 -15.06 5.56
N TYR A 65 -21.79 -14.79 6.84
CA TYR A 65 -20.48 -15.03 7.43
C TYR A 65 -20.08 -16.52 7.45
N LYS A 66 -21.06 -17.43 7.42
CA LYS A 66 -20.76 -18.86 7.40
C LYS A 66 -20.33 -19.29 6.00
N ALA A 67 -21.06 -18.87 4.97
CA ALA A 67 -20.69 -19.10 3.57
C ALA A 67 -19.30 -18.52 3.27
N LEU A 68 -19.03 -17.28 3.67
CA LEU A 68 -17.71 -16.65 3.46
C LEU A 68 -16.56 -17.49 4.03
N LYS A 69 -16.70 -18.01 5.25
CA LYS A 69 -15.66 -18.86 5.86
C LYS A 69 -15.51 -20.20 5.14
N GLN A 70 -16.61 -20.75 4.63
CA GLN A 70 -16.56 -21.99 3.85
C GLN A 70 -15.81 -21.75 2.55
N ASP A 71 -16.17 -20.70 1.81
CA ASP A 71 -15.51 -20.32 0.55
C ASP A 71 -14.01 -20.09 0.76
N LEU A 72 -13.61 -19.46 1.86
CA LEU A 72 -12.19 -19.30 2.22
C LEU A 72 -11.50 -20.62 2.53
N THR A 73 -12.19 -21.57 3.17
CA THR A 73 -11.63 -22.89 3.47
C THR A 73 -11.42 -23.70 2.20
N ASP A 74 -12.39 -23.64 1.29
CA ASP A 74 -12.32 -24.33 0.00
C ASP A 74 -11.22 -23.73 -0.88
N LEU A 75 -11.07 -22.39 -0.87
CA LEU A 75 -10.00 -21.69 -1.58
C LEU A 75 -8.61 -22.19 -1.15
N MET A 76 -8.42 -22.55 0.13
CA MET A 76 -7.10 -22.96 0.60
C MET A 76 -6.54 -24.18 -0.12
N THR A 77 -7.37 -25.05 -0.69
CA THR A 77 -6.93 -26.24 -1.42
C THR A 77 -7.17 -26.15 -2.93
N ASP A 78 -7.75 -25.06 -3.42
CA ASP A 78 -8.03 -24.82 -4.84
C ASP A 78 -6.82 -24.16 -5.55
N SER A 79 -5.78 -24.97 -5.77
CA SER A 79 -4.52 -24.51 -6.37
C SER A 79 -4.70 -23.94 -7.77
N GLN A 80 -4.16 -22.74 -7.99
CA GLN A 80 -4.18 -22.02 -9.26
C GLN A 80 -2.86 -22.21 -10.04
N ASP A 81 -2.94 -22.45 -11.34
CA ASP A 81 -1.75 -22.71 -12.18
C ASP A 81 -0.74 -21.56 -12.21
N TRP A 82 -1.22 -20.32 -12.07
CA TRP A 82 -0.37 -19.12 -12.06
C TRP A 82 0.32 -18.89 -10.71
N TRP A 83 -0.14 -19.54 -9.65
CA TRP A 83 0.49 -19.55 -8.33
C TRP A 83 0.14 -20.84 -7.58
N PRO A 84 0.86 -21.95 -7.87
CA PRO A 84 0.53 -23.26 -7.31
C PRO A 84 0.63 -23.28 -5.78
N ALA A 85 -0.28 -23.98 -5.12
CA ALA A 85 -0.27 -24.15 -3.67
C ALA A 85 0.84 -25.11 -3.24
N ASP A 86 1.67 -24.68 -2.29
CA ASP A 86 2.68 -25.55 -1.70
C ASP A 86 2.01 -26.66 -0.89
N TYR A 87 2.42 -27.92 -1.10
CA TYR A 87 1.80 -29.09 -0.46
C TYR A 87 0.29 -29.26 -0.73
N GLY A 88 -0.25 -28.56 -1.74
CA GLY A 88 -1.67 -28.55 -2.05
C GLY A 88 -2.52 -27.71 -1.09
N HIS A 89 -1.91 -26.76 -0.36
CA HIS A 89 -2.62 -25.88 0.57
C HIS A 89 -1.99 -24.45 0.61
N TYR A 90 -2.80 -23.39 0.66
CA TYR A 90 -2.32 -21.99 0.69
C TYR A 90 -2.09 -21.40 2.09
N GLY A 91 -2.61 -22.05 3.13
CA GLY A 91 -2.40 -21.69 4.53
C GLY A 91 -1.27 -22.45 5.19
#